data_AF-A0A958HYD9-F1
#
_entry.id   AF-A0A958HYD9-F1
#
_cell.length_a   1.000
_cell.length_b   1.000
_cell.length_c   1.000
_cell.angle_alpha   90.00
_cell.angle_beta   90.00
_cell.angle_gamma   90.00
#
_symmetry.space_group_name_H-M   'P 1'
#
loop_
_entity.id
_entity.type
_entity.pdbx_description
1 polymer ?
#
loop_
_entity_poly.entity_id
_entity_poly.type
_entity_poly.pdbx_seq_one_letter_code
_entity_poly.pdbx_strand_id
1 'polypeptide(L)'
;MNALTGKIPRMVFAVVMGVFGLFHFMNGPAMAGMVPIPGGVIWVYITGLALIAAAVSIITGKMAKTGSLLLGVMLLIFALTVHFPGATQGDPAATG
;
A
#
# COMPACT_ATOMS: atom_id res chain seq x y z
N MET A 1 -26.46 -2.22 0.48
CA MET A 1 -25.01 -2.27 0.16
C MET A 1 -24.26 -1.01 0.64
N ASN A 2 -24.42 -0.59 1.90
CA ASN A 2 -23.81 0.65 2.42
C ASN A 2 -22.64 0.44 3.39
N ALA A 3 -22.38 -0.80 3.80
CA ALA A 3 -21.35 -1.11 4.80
C ALA A 3 -19.92 -0.79 4.32
N LEU A 4 -19.65 -0.90 3.02
CA LEU A 4 -18.31 -0.68 2.43
C LEU A 4 -18.16 0.68 1.74
N THR A 5 -19.27 1.34 1.41
CA THR A 5 -19.29 2.60 0.65
C THR A 5 -19.71 3.79 1.49
N GLY A 6 -19.96 3.62 2.79
CA GLY A 6 -20.25 4.72 3.71
C GLY A 6 -19.08 5.72 3.86
N LYS A 7 -19.34 6.87 4.47
CA LYS A 7 -18.29 7.89 4.72
C LYS A 7 -17.23 7.38 5.71
N ILE A 8 -17.67 6.73 6.79
CA ILE A 8 -16.80 6.19 7.84
C ILE A 8 -15.77 5.17 7.30
N PRO A 9 -16.15 4.07 6.64
CA PRO A 9 -15.18 3.09 6.13
C PRO A 9 -14.22 3.70 5.11
N ARG A 10 -14.67 4.65 4.28
CA ARG A 10 -13.80 5.37 3.35
C ARG A 10 -12.73 6.20 4.07
N MET A 11 -13.10 6.88 5.16
CA MET A 11 -12.15 7.67 5.94
C MET A 11 -11.17 6.78 6.69
N VAL A 12 -11.65 5.69 7.31
CA VAL A 12 -10.77 4.71 7.97
C VAL A 12 -9.78 4.14 6.97
N PHE A 13 -10.24 3.71 5.80
CA PHE A 13 -9.37 3.22 4.74
C PHE A 13 -8.34 4.27 4.31
N ALA A 14 -8.75 5.51 4.05
CA ALA A 14 -7.84 6.58 3.67
C ALA A 14 -6.77 6.86 4.74
N VAL A 15 -7.15 6.93 6.01
CA VAL A 15 -6.23 7.15 7.13
C VAL A 15 -5.21 6.02 7.22
N VAL A 16 -5.67 4.76 7.16
CA VAL A 16 -4.78 3.59 7.21
C VAL A 16 -3.78 3.62 6.04
N MET A 17 -4.25 3.92 4.82
CA MET A 17 -3.36 4.06 3.66
C MET A 17 -2.35 5.20 3.83
N GLY A 18 -2.76 6.33 4.42
CA GLY A 18 -1.86 7.42 4.76
C GLY A 18 -0.77 7.01 5.75
N VAL A 19 -1.13 6.27 6.80
CA VAL A 19 -0.17 5.73 7.79
C VAL A 19 0.82 4.75 7.13
N PHE A 20 0.34 3.83 6.27
CA PHE A 20 1.24 2.99 5.49
C PHE A 20 2.19 3.80 4.62
N GLY A 21 1.70 4.88 3.99
CA GLY A 21 2.52 5.81 3.24
C GLY A 21 3.66 6.40 4.08
N LEU A 22 3.37 6.83 5.31
CA LEU A 22 4.39 7.31 6.26
C LEU A 22 5.41 6.22 6.61
N PHE A 23 4.97 4.98 6.84
CA PHE A 23 5.87 3.87 7.13
C PHE A 23 6.84 3.55 6.00
N HIS A 24 6.49 3.82 4.74
CA HIS A 24 7.41 3.67 3.61
C HIS A 24 8.55 4.69 3.67
N PHE A 25 8.30 5.91 4.15
CA PHE A 25 9.34 6.91 4.36
C PHE A 25 10.21 6.57 5.58
N MET A 26 9.58 6.13 6.67
CA MET A 26 10.29 5.79 7.92
C MET A 26 11.16 4.54 7.80
N ASN A 27 10.75 3.56 6.97
CA ASN A 27 11.40 2.24 6.88
C ASN A 27 11.95 1.94 5.49
N GLY A 28 12.11 2.96 4.63
CA GLY A 28 12.56 2.82 3.24
C GLY A 28 13.72 1.84 3.03
N PRO A 29 14.85 2.00 3.74
CA PRO A 29 16.01 1.11 3.59
C PRO A 29 15.70 -0.36 3.93
N ALA A 30 14.90 -0.62 4.97
CA ALA A 30 14.53 -1.98 5.37
C ALA A 30 13.61 -2.65 4.33
N MET A 31 12.89 -1.87 3.53
CA MET A 31 11.98 -2.37 2.50
C MET A 31 12.62 -2.48 1.12
N ALA A 32 13.81 -1.92 0.91
CA ALA A 32 14.45 -1.84 -0.41
C ALA A 32 14.67 -3.21 -1.06
N GLY A 33 14.99 -4.24 -0.25
CA GLY A 33 15.18 -5.60 -0.73
C GLY A 33 13.91 -6.33 -1.15
N MET A 34 12.73 -5.79 -0.81
CA MET A 34 11.43 -6.37 -1.19
C MET A 34 10.96 -5.93 -2.59
N VAL A 35 11.61 -4.93 -3.18
CA VAL A 35 11.22 -4.39 -4.49
C VAL A 35 11.75 -5.33 -5.59
N PRO A 36 10.89 -5.96 -6.41
CA PRO A 36 11.31 -6.98 -7.38
C PRO A 36 11.95 -6.39 -8.66
N ILE A 37 12.33 -5.11 -8.64
CA ILE A 37 12.91 -4.37 -9.77
C ILE A 37 14.12 -3.55 -9.31
N PRO A 38 15.09 -3.28 -10.20
CA PRO A 38 16.24 -2.45 -9.87
C PRO A 38 15.82 -1.01 -9.52
N GLY A 39 16.55 -0.39 -8.58
CA GLY A 39 16.30 0.97 -8.08
C GLY A 39 16.09 1.05 -6.56
N GLY A 40 15.89 -0.08 -5.90
CA GLY A 40 15.92 -0.21 -4.43
C GLY A 40 14.98 0.76 -3.71
N VAL A 41 15.52 1.53 -2.76
CA VAL A 41 14.76 2.39 -1.84
C VAL A 41 13.94 3.48 -2.54
N ILE A 42 14.33 3.90 -3.75
CA ILE A 42 13.63 4.96 -4.50
C ILE A 42 12.17 4.56 -4.74
N TRP A 43 11.94 3.30 -5.12
CA TRP A 43 10.60 2.77 -5.36
C TRP A 43 9.75 2.71 -4.09
N VAL A 44 10.38 2.51 -2.94
CA VAL A 44 9.68 2.51 -1.65
C VAL A 44 9.15 3.91 -1.33
N TYR A 45 9.94 4.95 -1.54
CA TYR A 45 9.49 6.33 -1.33
C TYR A 45 8.45 6.79 -2.35
N ILE A 46 8.58 6.39 -3.62
CA ILE A 46 7.54 6.63 -4.64
C ILE A 46 6.22 5.98 -4.23
N THR A 47 6.27 4.75 -3.72
CA THR A 47 5.10 4.04 -3.21
C THR A 47 4.50 4.75 -2.00
N GLY A 48 5.33 5.20 -1.06
CA GLY A 48 4.89 5.98 0.09
C GLY A 48 4.15 7.27 -0.32
N LEU A 49 4.69 7.98 -1.32
CA LEU A 49 4.05 9.18 -1.87
C LEU A 49 2.70 8.85 -2.52
N ALA A 50 2.61 7.77 -3.29
CA ALA A 50 1.37 7.34 -3.94
C ALA A 50 0.28 6.98 -2.92
N LEU A 51 0.64 6.29 -1.83
CA LEU A 51 -0.26 5.96 -0.72
C LEU A 51 -0.83 7.21 -0.04
N ILE A 52 0.03 8.19 0.26
CA ILE A 52 -0.40 9.48 0.85
C ILE A 52 -1.28 10.25 -0.13
N ALA A 53 -0.89 10.32 -1.41
CA ALA A 53 -1.68 11.01 -2.43
C ALA A 53 -3.08 10.39 -2.61
N ALA A 54 -3.18 9.06 -2.57
CA ALA A 54 -4.46 8.36 -2.60
C ALA A 54 -5.30 8.65 -1.34
N ALA A 55 -4.70 8.64 -0.15
CA ALA A 55 -5.37 9.01 1.09
C ALA A 55 -5.94 10.44 1.03
N VAL A 56 -5.12 11.42 0.61
CA VAL A 56 -5.53 12.82 0.44
C VAL A 56 -6.66 12.95 -0.59
N SER A 57 -6.57 12.22 -1.70
CA SER A 57 -7.61 12.22 -2.74
C SER A 57 -8.95 11.70 -2.20
N ILE A 58 -8.92 10.65 -1.39
CA ILE A 58 -10.13 10.07 -0.77
C ILE A 58 -10.72 11.00 0.30
N ILE A 59 -9.88 11.60 1.15
CA ILE A 59 -10.29 12.52 2.23
C ILE A 59 -10.90 13.80 1.65
N THR A 60 -10.23 14.42 0.67
CA THR A 60 -10.69 15.67 0.06
C THR A 60 -11.82 15.48 -0.94
N GLY A 61 -12.07 14.24 -1.38
CA GLY A 61 -13.00 13.92 -2.46
C GLY A 61 -12.47 14.28 -3.86
N LYS A 62 -11.35 15.01 -3.96
CA LYS A 62 -10.75 15.39 -5.24
C LYS A 62 -10.11 14.16 -5.89
N MET A 63 -10.55 13.84 -7.10
CA MET A 63 -10.08 12.65 -7.82
C MET A 63 -10.24 11.34 -7.04
N ALA A 64 -11.15 11.27 -6.05
CA ALA A 64 -11.27 10.11 -5.16
C ALA A 64 -11.47 8.80 -5.94
N LYS A 65 -12.27 8.80 -7.00
CA LYS A 65 -12.47 7.63 -7.87
C LYS A 65 -11.15 7.16 -8.50
N THR A 66 -10.42 8.08 -9.14
CA THR A 66 -9.16 7.77 -9.81
C THR A 66 -8.09 7.37 -8.80
N GLY A 67 -7.95 8.10 -7.69
CA GLY A 67 -7.02 7.79 -6.61
C GLY A 67 -7.28 6.42 -6.00
N SER A 68 -8.54 6.08 -5.71
CA SER A 68 -8.91 4.74 -5.22
C SER A 68 -8.67 3.63 -6.23
N LEU A 69 -8.91 3.87 -7.52
CA LEU A 69 -8.65 2.88 -8.57
C LEU A 69 -7.15 2.59 -8.70
N LEU A 70 -6.33 3.65 -8.80
CA LEU A 70 -4.86 3.52 -8.89
C LEU A 70 -4.30 2.84 -7.65
N LEU A 71 -4.79 3.22 -6.46
CA LEU A 71 -4.44 2.57 -5.21
C LEU A 71 -4.80 1.07 -5.24
N GLY A 72 -6.00 0.71 -5.68
CA GLY A 72 -6.42 -0.69 -5.80
C GLY A 72 -5.54 -1.50 -6.74
N VAL A 73 -5.20 -0.93 -7.91
CA VAL A 73 -4.26 -1.56 -8.86
C VAL A 73 -2.88 -1.76 -8.24
N MET A 74 -2.34 -0.74 -7.56
CA MET A 74 -1.05 -0.83 -6.88
C MET A 74 -1.06 -1.91 -5.80
N LEU A 75 -2.09 -1.96 -4.96
CA LEU A 75 -2.24 -2.99 -3.93
C LEU A 75 -2.34 -4.41 -4.54
N LEU A 76 -3.03 -4.56 -5.66
CA LEU A 76 -3.11 -5.85 -6.35
C LEU A 76 -1.74 -6.29 -6.90
N ILE A 77 -0.98 -5.36 -7.47
CA ILE A 77 0.40 -5.63 -7.93
C ILE A 77 1.25 -6.09 -6.75
N PHE A 78 1.20 -5.41 -5.61
CA PHE A 78 1.99 -5.79 -4.43
C PHE A 78 1.56 -7.12 -3.82
N ALA A 79 0.25 -7.36 -3.75
CA ALA A 79 -0.28 -8.64 -3.29
C ALA A 79 0.33 -9.80 -4.10
N LEU A 80 0.39 -9.66 -5.43
CA LEU A 80 0.87 -10.72 -6.33
C LEU A 80 2.40 -10.80 -6.44
N THR A 81 3.12 -9.68 -6.34
CA THR A 81 4.56 -9.63 -6.64
C THR A 81 5.45 -9.57 -5.40
N VAL A 82 4.97 -8.99 -4.30
CA VAL A 82 5.74 -8.78 -3.07
C VAL A 82 5.29 -9.76 -1.98
N HIS A 83 3.98 -9.85 -1.74
CA HIS A 83 3.45 -10.63 -0.62
C HIS A 83 3.19 -12.10 -0.96
N PHE A 84 2.69 -12.40 -2.16
CA PHE A 84 2.36 -13.77 -2.56
C PHE A 84 3.58 -14.72 -2.55
N PRO A 85 4.77 -14.35 -3.05
CA PRO A 85 5.95 -15.23 -2.98
C PRO A 85 6.32 -15.63 -1.55
N GLY A 86 6.20 -14.70 -0.60
CA GLY A 86 6.42 -14.97 0.83
C GLY A 86 5.32 -15.82 1.46
N ALA A 87 4.06 -15.67 1.02
CA ALA A 87 2.95 -16.48 1.50
C ALA A 87 3.04 -17.96 1.06
N THR A 88 3.69 -18.24 -0.07
CA THR A 88 3.89 -19.61 -0.58
C THR A 88 5.14 -20.29 -0.05
N GLN A 89 6.14 -19.51 0.40
CA GLN A 89 7.30 -20.02 1.11
C GLN A 89 6.88 -20.18 2.57
N GLY A 90 6.38 -21.36 2.93
CA GLY A 90 5.98 -21.67 4.30
C GLY A 90 7.06 -21.24 5.30
N ASP A 91 6.62 -20.70 6.44
CA ASP A 91 7.48 -20.11 7.46
C ASP A 91 8.60 -21.08 7.86
N PRO A 92 9.88 -20.78 7.59
CA PRO A 92 11.00 -21.63 8.02
C PRO A 92 11.09 -21.77 9.55
N ALA A 93 10.42 -20.88 10.30
CA ALA A 93 10.35 -20.93 11.76
C ALA A 93 9.30 -21.91 12.29
N ALA A 94 8.41 -22.45 11.44
CA ALA A 94 7.40 -23.42 11.85
C ALA A 94 7.92 -24.87 11.93
N THR A 95 9.19 -25.10 11.60
CA THR A 95 9.86 -26.42 11.69
C THR A 95 10.83 -26.53 12.89
N GLY A 96 10.69 -25.66 13.89
CA GLY A 96 11.46 -25.70 15.14
C GLY A 96 10.74 -26.43 16.27
#